data_AF-U6DRR4-F1
#
_entry.id   AF-U6DRR4-F1
#
_cell.length_a   1.000
_cell.length_b   1.000
_cell.length_c   1.000
_cell.angle_alpha   90.00
_cell.angle_beta   90.00
_cell.angle_gamma   90.00
#
_symmetry.space_group_name_H-M   'P 1'
#
loop_
_entity.id
_entity.type
_entity.pdbx_description
1 polymer ?
#
loop_
_entity_poly.entity_id
_entity_poly.type
_entity_poly.pdbx_seq_one_letter_code
_entity_poly.pdbx_strand_id
1 'polypeptide(L)'
;AQDCDLVWPLCPQARQSVRAQHARDLQVIAAYRERTKAESISSALSLAITTTHTIHVTPGTAEFFEFALKNPHNVQHTVTIDVDNPELSIIRDSREWRYFKDAAELNTPVEEDMFHLRGNLAPQIFLRPRETVHIPFRYQTFSVGSPALVQASAELRSEKGTDAGSPQKSSAMSTKHAKVSFRGSGGKPLAVLCLTVETQPHVVDQVFRFYHPELTFLKKATRLPPWHTLPGAPVGRPGEEPPVHVRCSDPNVICETQNVSLGEPRDVFLKVASGPSPESKDFFVTVYADRWLATPVQVWQGPPP
;
A
#
# COMPACT_ATOMS: atom_id res chain seq x y z
N ALA A 1 11.89 -52.87 69.05
CA ALA A 1 11.36 -52.42 67.74
C ALA A 1 10.70 -51.07 67.98
N GLN A 2 11.34 -49.97 67.55
CA GLN A 2 10.89 -49.11 66.43
C GLN A 2 9.58 -48.37 66.79
N ASP A 3 9.49 -47.04 66.85
CA ASP A 3 10.21 -45.99 66.13
C ASP A 3 10.45 -44.76 67.00
N CYS A 4 11.66 -44.20 66.91
CA CYS A 4 11.96 -42.84 67.32
C CYS A 4 11.76 -41.93 66.10
N ASP A 5 10.52 -41.52 65.83
CA ASP A 5 10.25 -40.46 64.85
C ASP A 5 10.50 -39.08 65.51
N LEU A 6 11.76 -38.67 65.46
CA LEU A 6 12.20 -37.31 65.66
C LEU A 6 11.66 -36.43 64.51
N VAL A 7 10.43 -35.95 64.64
CA VAL A 7 9.92 -34.85 63.82
C VAL A 7 10.57 -33.57 64.32
N TRP A 8 11.71 -33.19 63.72
CA TRP A 8 12.31 -31.86 63.90
C TRP A 8 11.24 -30.80 63.57
N PRO A 9 10.93 -29.84 64.48
CA PRO A 9 10.10 -28.72 64.11
C PRO A 9 10.85 -27.92 63.04
N LEU A 10 10.25 -27.79 61.86
CA LEU A 10 10.75 -26.95 60.77
C LEU A 10 11.24 -25.62 61.35
N CYS A 11 12.55 -25.39 61.25
CA CYS A 11 13.25 -24.26 61.84
C CYS A 11 12.50 -22.95 61.47
N PRO A 12 12.23 -22.03 62.42
CA PRO A 12 11.47 -20.79 62.16
C PRO A 12 12.03 -19.97 60.99
N GLN A 13 13.35 -20.02 60.77
CA GLN A 13 14.04 -19.40 59.64
C GLN A 13 13.65 -20.00 58.28
N ALA A 14 13.41 -21.31 58.19
CA ALA A 14 12.95 -21.94 56.94
C ALA A 14 11.51 -21.55 56.60
N ARG A 15 10.64 -21.35 57.61
CA ARG A 15 9.28 -20.84 57.40
C ARG A 15 9.28 -19.37 56.98
N GLN A 16 10.18 -18.57 57.53
CA GLN A 16 10.37 -17.18 57.14
C GLN A 16 10.95 -17.04 55.73
N SER A 17 11.90 -17.90 55.33
CA SER A 17 12.47 -17.88 53.97
C SER A 17 11.45 -18.28 52.91
N VAL A 18 10.60 -19.28 53.17
CA VAL A 18 9.50 -19.67 52.28
C VAL A 18 8.45 -18.56 52.17
N ARG A 19 8.09 -17.89 53.28
CA ARG A 19 7.18 -16.73 53.25
C ARG A 19 7.78 -15.56 52.47
N ALA A 20 9.06 -15.27 52.64
CA ALA A 20 9.76 -14.22 51.91
C ALA A 20 9.84 -14.55 50.41
N GLN A 21 10.06 -15.82 50.05
CA GLN A 21 10.03 -16.27 48.66
C GLN A 21 8.63 -16.10 48.06
N HIS A 22 7.59 -16.57 48.75
CA HIS A 22 6.22 -16.43 48.28
C HIS A 22 5.79 -14.96 48.14
N ALA A 23 6.24 -14.07 49.04
CA ALA A 23 6.01 -12.63 48.92
C ALA A 23 6.69 -12.04 47.67
N ARG A 24 7.92 -12.47 47.35
CA ARG A 24 8.61 -12.07 46.11
C ARG A 24 7.87 -12.59 44.88
N ASP A 25 7.44 -13.84 44.88
CA ASP A 25 6.73 -14.44 43.75
C ASP A 25 5.39 -13.72 43.51
N LEU A 26 4.63 -13.41 44.58
CA LEU A 26 3.42 -12.60 44.50
C LEU A 26 3.70 -11.19 43.94
N GLN A 27 4.83 -10.58 44.30
CA GLN A 27 5.22 -9.27 43.78
C GLN A 27 5.57 -9.32 42.29
N VAL A 28 6.26 -10.38 41.85
CA VAL A 28 6.54 -10.63 40.43
C VAL A 28 5.24 -10.84 39.64
N ILE A 29 4.33 -11.66 40.17
CA ILE A 29 3.00 -11.89 39.56
C ILE A 29 2.21 -10.60 39.48
N ALA A 30 2.22 -9.77 40.53
CA ALA A 30 1.53 -8.48 40.55
C ALA A 30 2.11 -7.52 39.50
N ALA A 31 3.44 -7.41 39.42
CA ALA A 31 4.11 -6.57 38.42
C ALA A 31 3.81 -7.03 36.98
N TYR A 32 3.84 -8.34 36.73
CA TYR A 32 3.48 -8.92 35.44
C TYR A 32 2.02 -8.61 35.08
N ARG A 33 1.08 -8.85 36.01
CA ARG A 33 -0.35 -8.53 35.81
C ARG A 33 -0.56 -7.05 35.47
N GLU A 34 0.12 -6.15 36.16
CA GLU A 34 -0.05 -4.72 35.94
C GLU A 34 0.45 -4.28 34.56
N ARG A 35 1.56 -4.86 34.10
CA ARG A 35 2.06 -4.66 32.73
C ARG A 35 1.08 -5.20 31.69
N THR A 36 0.58 -6.42 31.86
CA THR A 36 -0.39 -7.02 30.91
C THR A 36 -1.71 -6.25 30.88
N LYS A 37 -2.18 -5.71 32.02
CA LYS A 37 -3.35 -4.83 32.04
C LYS A 37 -3.12 -3.58 31.21
N ALA A 38 -1.98 -2.91 31.39
CA ALA A 38 -1.66 -1.70 30.63
C ALA A 38 -1.58 -1.98 29.11
N GLU A 39 -0.93 -3.08 28.73
CA GLU A 39 -0.85 -3.54 27.33
C GLU A 39 -2.24 -3.89 26.77
N SER A 40 -3.08 -4.58 27.54
CA SER A 40 -4.46 -4.93 27.17
C SER A 40 -5.34 -3.70 27.00
N ILE A 41 -5.28 -2.73 27.92
CA ILE A 41 -6.02 -1.45 27.83
C ILE A 41 -5.55 -0.66 26.61
N SER A 42 -4.23 -0.54 26.41
CA SER A 42 -3.66 0.15 25.26
C SER A 42 -4.09 -0.49 23.94
N SER A 43 -4.07 -1.83 23.88
CA SER A 43 -4.55 -2.59 22.72
C SER A 43 -6.05 -2.35 22.47
N ALA A 44 -6.89 -2.45 23.50
CA ALA A 44 -8.33 -2.19 23.40
C ALA A 44 -8.64 -0.75 22.96
N LEU A 45 -7.93 0.24 23.50
CA LEU A 45 -8.05 1.63 23.07
C LEU A 45 -7.61 1.82 21.62
N SER A 46 -6.51 1.18 21.22
CA SER A 46 -6.03 1.24 19.84
C SER A 46 -7.05 0.66 18.86
N LEU A 47 -7.71 -0.46 19.22
CA LEU A 47 -8.78 -1.06 18.43
C LEU A 47 -9.99 -0.14 18.34
N ALA A 48 -10.39 0.52 19.43
CA ALA A 48 -11.54 1.42 19.45
C ALA A 48 -11.37 2.67 18.58
N ILE A 49 -10.13 3.13 18.36
CA ILE A 49 -9.80 4.25 17.47
C ILE A 49 -9.36 3.80 16.07
N THR A 50 -9.27 2.49 15.83
CA THR A 50 -8.87 1.93 14.54
C THR A 50 -10.09 1.74 13.65
N THR A 51 -10.06 2.36 12.49
CA THR A 51 -11.02 2.12 11.42
C THR A 51 -10.34 1.28 10.34
N THR A 52 -10.96 0.18 9.95
CA THR A 52 -10.48 -0.64 8.84
C THR A 52 -11.21 -0.25 7.56
N HIS A 53 -10.45 -0.02 6.49
CA HIS A 53 -11.00 0.25 5.17
C HIS A 53 -10.38 -0.71 4.17
N THR A 54 -11.19 -1.32 3.30
CA THR A 54 -10.70 -2.22 2.27
C THR A 54 -10.88 -1.55 0.92
N ILE A 55 -9.79 -1.49 0.14
CA ILE A 55 -9.81 -1.00 -1.23
C ILE A 55 -9.40 -2.11 -2.17
N HIS A 56 -10.03 -2.12 -3.35
CA HIS A 56 -9.70 -3.04 -4.40
C HIS A 56 -8.99 -2.26 -5.49
N VAL A 57 -7.73 -2.62 -5.77
CA VAL A 57 -6.85 -1.80 -6.60
C VAL A 57 -6.42 -2.58 -7.82
N THR A 58 -6.60 -1.99 -8.99
CA THR A 58 -5.95 -2.45 -10.21
C THR A 58 -4.58 -1.78 -10.35
N PRO A 59 -3.48 -2.52 -10.58
CA PRO A 59 -2.17 -1.92 -10.82
C PRO A 59 -2.21 -0.84 -11.91
N GLY A 60 -1.60 0.31 -11.62
CA GLY A 60 -1.62 1.49 -12.48
C GLY A 60 -2.80 2.44 -12.24
N THR A 61 -3.95 1.97 -11.75
CA THR A 61 -5.08 2.84 -11.41
C THR A 61 -4.84 3.53 -10.06
N ALA A 62 -5.18 4.81 -9.95
CA ALA A 62 -5.18 5.53 -8.69
C ALA A 62 -6.54 5.40 -8.02
N GLU A 63 -6.59 4.66 -6.92
CA GLU A 63 -7.82 4.51 -6.12
C GLU A 63 -7.94 5.66 -5.13
N PHE A 64 -9.08 6.33 -5.19
CA PHE A 64 -9.41 7.49 -4.35
C PHE A 64 -10.42 7.10 -3.27
N PHE A 65 -10.19 7.58 -2.04
CA PHE A 65 -11.19 7.50 -0.97
C PHE A 65 -11.02 8.64 0.04
N GLU A 66 -12.10 8.99 0.73
CA GLU A 66 -12.09 9.99 1.79
C GLU A 66 -12.22 9.33 3.17
N PHE A 67 -11.33 9.69 4.10
CA PHE A 67 -11.44 9.27 5.48
C PHE A 67 -12.00 10.40 6.34
N ALA A 68 -13.17 10.17 6.95
CA ALA A 68 -13.79 11.13 7.85
C ALA A 68 -13.10 11.09 9.23
N LEU A 69 -12.21 12.05 9.48
CA LEU A 69 -11.57 12.22 10.78
C LEU A 69 -12.38 13.18 11.65
N LYS A 70 -12.83 12.69 12.80
CA LYS A 70 -13.58 13.47 13.79
C LYS A 70 -12.72 13.78 15.02
N ASN A 71 -12.79 15.02 15.50
CA ASN A 71 -12.29 15.37 16.82
C ASN A 71 -13.33 14.98 17.89
N PRO A 72 -13.06 13.97 18.74
CA PRO A 72 -13.97 13.57 19.81
C PRO A 72 -13.97 14.55 21.00
N HIS A 73 -12.99 15.44 21.08
CA HIS A 73 -12.81 16.36 22.20
C HIS A 73 -13.53 17.70 21.98
N ASN A 74 -13.84 18.36 23.09
CA ASN A 74 -14.43 19.70 23.09
C ASN A 74 -13.39 20.83 23.04
N VAL A 75 -12.14 20.50 22.68
CA VAL A 75 -11.02 21.43 22.54
C VAL A 75 -10.40 21.27 21.15
N GLN A 76 -9.76 22.32 20.65
CA GLN A 76 -9.08 22.28 19.36
C GLN A 76 -7.82 21.38 19.43
N HIS A 77 -7.54 20.66 18.36
CA HIS A 77 -6.36 19.81 18.24
C HIS A 77 -5.67 20.00 16.90
N THR A 78 -4.34 20.10 16.94
CA THR A 78 -3.51 19.93 15.76
C THR A 78 -3.15 18.45 15.65
N VAL A 79 -3.46 17.85 14.51
CA VAL A 79 -3.27 16.43 14.23
C VAL A 79 -2.22 16.29 13.14
N THR A 80 -1.17 15.52 13.41
CA THR A 80 -0.16 15.08 12.44
C THR A 80 -0.61 13.77 11.82
N ILE A 81 -0.50 13.67 10.49
CA ILE A 81 -0.89 12.47 9.73
C ILE A 81 0.37 11.74 9.29
N ASP A 82 0.59 10.56 9.85
CA ASP A 82 1.73 9.72 9.51
C ASP A 82 1.28 8.50 8.71
N VAL A 83 1.83 8.37 7.51
CA VAL A 83 1.55 7.28 6.57
C VAL A 83 2.77 6.36 6.52
N ASP A 84 2.56 5.06 6.70
CA ASP A 84 3.64 4.06 6.71
C ASP A 84 3.99 3.49 5.34
N ASN A 85 3.13 3.71 4.33
CA ASN A 85 3.24 3.10 3.01
C ASN A 85 3.48 4.18 1.92
N PRO A 86 4.56 4.08 1.12
CA PRO A 86 4.87 5.04 0.07
C PRO A 86 3.90 5.03 -1.13
N GLU A 87 3.14 3.94 -1.34
CA GLU A 87 2.11 3.83 -2.40
C GLU A 87 0.82 4.56 -2.00
N LEU A 88 0.64 4.88 -0.72
CA LEU A 88 -0.48 5.67 -0.20
C LEU A 88 -0.05 7.12 -0.02
N SER A 89 -0.74 8.02 -0.70
CA SER A 89 -0.47 9.46 -0.66
C SER A 89 -1.71 10.23 -0.25
N ILE A 90 -1.51 11.40 0.35
CA ILE A 90 -2.59 12.34 0.68
C ILE A 90 -2.67 13.35 -0.47
N ILE A 91 -3.87 13.55 -1.02
CA ILE A 91 -4.08 14.56 -2.04
C ILE A 91 -4.11 15.92 -1.37
N ARG A 92 -3.31 16.86 -1.89
CA ARG A 92 -3.14 18.18 -1.27
C ARG A 92 -3.40 19.34 -2.21
N ASP A 93 -3.36 19.11 -3.52
CA ASP A 93 -3.87 20.08 -4.48
C ASP A 93 -5.41 19.99 -4.50
N SER A 94 -6.07 21.13 -4.33
CA SER A 94 -7.54 21.22 -4.38
C SER A 94 -8.08 20.91 -5.79
N ARG A 95 -7.27 21.04 -6.85
CA ARG A 95 -7.64 20.67 -8.22
C ARG A 95 -7.62 19.17 -8.43
N GLU A 96 -6.60 18.49 -7.90
CA GLU A 96 -6.51 17.03 -7.89
C GLU A 96 -7.68 16.44 -7.08
N TRP A 97 -7.95 17.02 -5.91
CA TRP A 97 -9.04 16.57 -5.06
C TRP A 97 -10.40 16.69 -5.76
N ARG A 98 -10.71 17.84 -6.37
CA ARG A 98 -11.95 18.02 -7.16
C ARG A 98 -12.06 16.99 -8.28
N TYR A 99 -10.99 16.78 -9.04
CA TYR A 99 -10.99 15.81 -10.13
C TYR A 99 -11.39 14.41 -9.66
N PHE A 100 -10.79 13.91 -8.57
CA PHE A 100 -11.12 12.59 -8.05
C PHE A 100 -12.53 12.52 -7.43
N LYS A 101 -13.03 13.61 -6.85
CA LYS A 101 -14.41 13.66 -6.34
C LYS A 101 -15.44 13.64 -7.46
N ASP A 102 -15.18 14.39 -8.53
CA ASP A 102 -16.04 14.40 -9.72
C ASP A 102 -16.09 13.01 -10.34
N ALA A 103 -14.95 12.32 -10.41
CA ALA A 103 -14.86 10.94 -10.90
C ALA A 103 -15.54 9.91 -9.98
N ALA A 104 -15.53 10.14 -8.65
CA ALA A 104 -16.16 9.28 -7.66
C ALA A 104 -17.61 9.69 -7.31
N GLU A 105 -18.16 10.70 -7.99
CA GLU A 105 -19.49 11.27 -7.74
C GLU A 105 -19.74 11.72 -6.29
N LEU A 106 -18.68 12.22 -5.61
CA LEU A 106 -18.74 12.63 -4.21
C LEU A 106 -19.08 14.11 -4.05
N ASN A 107 -20.20 14.38 -3.39
CA ASN A 107 -20.73 15.73 -3.17
C ASN A 107 -20.24 16.41 -1.86
N THR A 108 -19.27 15.82 -1.16
CA THR A 108 -18.69 16.42 0.05
C THR A 108 -17.95 17.73 -0.30
N PRO A 109 -17.89 18.73 0.59
CA PRO A 109 -17.15 19.96 0.30
C PRO A 109 -15.64 19.67 0.14
N VAL A 110 -14.95 20.48 -0.67
CA VAL A 110 -13.48 20.45 -0.80
C VAL A 110 -12.92 21.53 0.09
N GLU A 111 -12.09 21.15 1.06
CA GLU A 111 -11.43 22.09 1.96
C GLU A 111 -10.10 22.55 1.35
N GLU A 112 -10.04 23.81 0.91
CA GLU A 112 -8.80 24.41 0.43
C GLU A 112 -7.84 24.66 1.60
N ASP A 113 -6.54 24.47 1.37
CA ASP A 113 -5.47 24.71 2.34
C ASP A 113 -5.64 23.98 3.70
N MET A 114 -6.31 22.83 3.70
CA MET A 114 -6.52 21.99 4.89
C MET A 114 -5.20 21.55 5.57
N PHE A 115 -4.15 21.33 4.77
CA PHE A 115 -2.88 20.78 5.23
C PHE A 115 -1.81 21.85 5.43
N HIS A 116 -1.33 21.97 6.66
CA HIS A 116 -0.20 22.81 7.03
C HIS A 116 1.09 21.97 6.99
N LEU A 117 2.08 22.42 6.20
CA LEU A 117 3.44 21.88 6.23
C LEU A 117 4.32 22.72 7.13
N ARG A 118 5.05 22.07 8.03
CA ARG A 118 6.25 22.66 8.63
C ARG A 118 7.49 22.00 8.03
N GLY A 119 7.93 22.47 6.86
CA GLY A 119 9.11 21.94 6.16
C GLY A 119 8.92 20.50 5.67
N ASN A 120 9.92 19.63 5.87
CA ASN A 120 9.92 18.20 5.49
C ASN A 120 9.12 17.30 6.47
N LEU A 121 8.33 17.88 7.37
CA LEU A 121 7.56 17.11 8.34
C LEU A 121 6.24 16.61 7.75
N ALA A 122 5.70 15.56 8.37
CA ALA A 122 4.38 15.00 8.05
C ALA A 122 3.29 16.08 8.04
N PRO A 123 2.29 15.99 7.14
CA PRO A 123 1.25 17.00 7.01
C PRO A 123 0.43 17.11 8.30
N GLN A 124 0.10 18.34 8.69
CA GLN A 124 -0.68 18.64 9.88
C GLN A 124 -2.02 19.28 9.50
N ILE A 125 -3.06 18.93 10.24
CA ILE A 125 -4.40 19.50 10.10
C ILE A 125 -4.85 20.07 11.44
N PHE A 126 -5.66 21.12 11.39
CA PHE A 126 -6.23 21.74 12.58
C PHE A 126 -7.71 21.38 12.67
N LEU A 127 -8.12 20.77 13.79
CA LEU A 127 -9.51 20.40 14.05
C LEU A 127 -10.06 21.23 15.21
N ARG A 128 -11.19 21.90 14.96
CA ARG A 128 -11.99 22.58 15.99
C ARG A 128 -12.69 21.56 16.89
N PRO A 129 -13.24 22.00 18.04
CA PRO A 129 -14.06 21.14 18.89
C PRO A 129 -15.17 20.45 18.11
N ARG A 130 -15.26 19.11 18.20
CA ARG A 130 -16.29 18.27 17.55
C ARG A 130 -16.36 18.34 16.02
N GLU A 131 -15.40 18.99 15.37
CA GLU A 131 -15.34 19.10 13.91
C GLU A 131 -14.99 17.73 13.29
N THR A 132 -15.52 17.50 12.08
CA THR A 132 -15.21 16.33 11.27
C THR A 132 -14.75 16.81 9.91
N VAL A 133 -13.57 16.38 9.48
CA VAL A 133 -12.98 16.72 8.18
C VAL A 133 -12.77 15.46 7.35
N HIS A 134 -12.84 15.60 6.03
CA HIS A 134 -12.64 14.48 5.11
C HIS A 134 -11.24 14.56 4.52
N ILE A 135 -10.41 13.56 4.81
CA ILE A 135 -9.01 13.53 4.38
C ILE A 135 -8.94 12.70 3.09
N PRO A 136 -8.56 13.31 1.95
CA PRO A 136 -8.47 12.61 0.67
C PRO A 136 -7.19 11.78 0.57
N PHE A 137 -7.36 10.47 0.41
CA PHE A 137 -6.28 9.53 0.17
C PHE A 137 -6.31 9.04 -1.27
N ARG A 138 -5.11 8.85 -1.83
CA ARG A 138 -4.87 8.27 -3.15
C ARG A 138 -3.89 7.13 -3.00
N TYR A 139 -4.33 5.91 -3.32
CA TYR A 139 -3.48 4.74 -3.37
C TYR A 139 -3.18 4.38 -4.82
N GLN A 140 -1.89 4.25 -5.16
CA GLN A 140 -1.48 3.86 -6.51
C GLN A 140 -0.28 2.93 -6.46
N THR A 141 -0.42 1.73 -7.02
CA THR A 141 0.66 0.74 -7.10
C THR A 141 0.99 0.44 -8.55
N PHE A 142 2.27 0.45 -8.89
CA PHE A 142 2.82 0.01 -10.18
C PHE A 142 3.53 -1.34 -10.08
N SER A 143 3.69 -1.83 -8.85
CA SER A 143 4.35 -3.10 -8.59
C SER A 143 3.35 -4.21 -8.86
N VAL A 144 3.49 -4.89 -9.99
CA VAL A 144 2.82 -6.18 -10.19
C VAL A 144 3.54 -7.16 -9.29
N GLY A 145 2.83 -7.74 -8.31
CA GLY A 145 3.39 -8.80 -7.47
C GLY A 145 4.01 -9.85 -8.39
N SER A 146 5.28 -10.19 -8.15
CA SER A 146 6.01 -11.18 -8.94
C SER A 146 5.07 -12.37 -9.18
N PRO A 147 4.69 -12.67 -10.44
CA PRO A 147 4.10 -13.97 -10.72
C PRO A 147 5.18 -14.94 -10.28
N ALA A 148 4.91 -15.72 -9.24
CA ALA A 148 5.85 -16.70 -8.70
C ALA A 148 6.47 -17.45 -9.87
N LEU A 149 7.70 -17.10 -10.21
CA LEU A 149 8.37 -17.66 -11.37
C LEU A 149 8.63 -19.11 -11.00
N VAL A 150 7.83 -19.99 -11.58
CA VAL A 150 8.06 -21.42 -11.64
C VAL A 150 9.33 -21.60 -12.46
N GLN A 151 10.49 -21.34 -11.87
CA GLN A 151 11.73 -21.99 -12.24
C GLN A 151 11.77 -23.29 -11.45
N ALA A 152 10.91 -24.22 -11.86
CA ALA A 152 11.19 -25.62 -11.65
C ALA A 152 12.46 -25.89 -12.47
N SER A 153 13.56 -26.04 -11.75
CA SER A 153 14.81 -26.57 -12.25
C SER A 153 14.50 -27.77 -13.14
N ALA A 154 14.83 -27.66 -14.42
CA ALA A 154 14.86 -28.79 -15.32
C ALA A 154 16.02 -29.69 -14.87
N GLU A 155 15.74 -30.63 -13.98
CA GLU A 155 16.53 -31.85 -13.85
C GLU A 155 15.65 -33.06 -14.23
N LEU A 156 16.16 -33.81 -15.19
CA LEU A 156 15.56 -34.98 -15.81
C LEU A 156 15.34 -36.16 -14.84
N ARG A 157 14.28 -36.93 -15.14
CA ARG A 157 13.96 -38.34 -14.78
C ARG A 157 13.46 -38.57 -13.34
N SER A 158 12.45 -39.40 -13.06
CA SER A 158 11.95 -40.59 -13.74
C SER A 158 10.48 -40.85 -13.36
N GLU A 159 9.73 -41.47 -14.26
CA GLU A 159 8.34 -41.92 -14.10
C GLU A 159 8.15 -42.86 -12.90
N LYS A 160 7.06 -42.69 -12.13
CA LYS A 160 6.10 -43.74 -11.71
C LYS A 160 5.20 -43.29 -10.53
N GLY A 161 3.89 -43.24 -10.77
CA GLY A 161 2.87 -43.77 -9.84
C GLY A 161 2.16 -42.82 -8.85
N THR A 162 0.86 -42.66 -9.10
CA THR A 162 -0.24 -42.67 -8.10
C THR A 162 -0.55 -41.39 -7.31
N ASP A 163 -1.58 -40.70 -7.81
CA ASP A 163 -2.79 -40.22 -7.10
C ASP A 163 -2.65 -39.56 -5.71
N ALA A 164 -2.80 -38.24 -5.68
CA ALA A 164 -3.53 -37.50 -4.65
C ALA A 164 -3.83 -36.10 -5.19
N GLY A 165 -5.08 -35.84 -5.58
CA GLY A 165 -5.55 -34.51 -5.95
C GLY A 165 -5.31 -33.51 -4.82
N SER A 166 -4.43 -32.54 -5.06
CA SER A 166 -4.31 -31.36 -4.21
C SER A 166 -5.28 -30.29 -4.73
N PRO A 167 -6.01 -29.59 -3.84
CA PRO A 167 -6.93 -28.55 -4.26
C PRO A 167 -6.12 -27.41 -4.86
N GLN A 168 -6.45 -27.12 -6.11
CA GLN A 168 -6.10 -25.93 -6.88
C GLN A 168 -5.94 -24.73 -5.95
N LYS A 169 -4.69 -24.35 -5.65
CA LYS A 169 -4.37 -23.10 -4.98
C LYS A 169 -4.84 -22.00 -5.92
N SER A 170 -6.01 -21.46 -5.64
CA SER A 170 -6.49 -20.23 -6.23
C SER A 170 -5.39 -19.19 -6.06
N SER A 171 -5.04 -18.56 -7.18
CA SER A 171 -4.18 -17.37 -7.28
C SER A 171 -4.37 -16.49 -6.05
N ALA A 172 -3.41 -16.53 -5.11
CA ALA A 172 -3.46 -15.69 -3.93
C ALA A 172 -3.24 -14.24 -4.38
N MET A 173 -4.34 -13.48 -4.50
CA MET A 173 -4.29 -12.03 -4.62
C MET A 173 -3.41 -11.51 -3.48
N SER A 174 -2.37 -10.74 -3.82
CA SER A 174 -1.41 -10.25 -2.83
C SER A 174 -2.09 -9.16 -1.98
N THR A 175 -2.61 -9.53 -0.82
CA THR A 175 -3.17 -8.55 0.12
C THR A 175 -2.03 -7.76 0.76
N LYS A 176 -2.00 -6.44 0.55
CA LYS A 176 -1.08 -5.52 1.25
C LYS A 176 -1.84 -4.81 2.36
N HIS A 177 -1.12 -4.38 3.40
CA HIS A 177 -1.69 -3.54 4.45
C HIS A 177 -0.93 -2.22 4.53
N ALA A 178 -1.66 -1.13 4.76
CA ALA A 178 -1.09 0.17 5.09
C ALA A 178 -1.77 0.72 6.34
N LYS A 179 -1.02 1.43 7.16
CA LYS A 179 -1.49 2.06 8.39
C LYS A 179 -1.23 3.55 8.35
N VAL A 180 -2.30 4.31 8.53
CA VAL A 180 -2.23 5.75 8.74
C VAL A 180 -2.53 6.04 10.20
N SER A 181 -1.66 6.75 10.88
CA SER A 181 -1.87 7.16 12.27
C SER A 181 -2.08 8.67 12.35
N PHE A 182 -3.16 9.06 13.02
CA PHE A 182 -3.52 10.46 13.27
C PHE A 182 -3.12 10.79 14.69
N ARG A 183 -2.06 11.57 14.90
CA ARG A 183 -1.52 11.88 16.23
C ARG A 183 -1.78 13.32 16.61
N GLY A 184 -2.33 13.55 17.80
CA GLY A 184 -2.47 14.90 18.35
C GLY A 184 -1.14 15.50 18.81
N SER A 185 -1.16 16.78 19.19
CA SER A 185 0.02 17.54 19.67
C SER A 185 0.79 16.91 20.84
N GLY A 186 0.17 16.00 21.60
CA GLY A 186 0.81 15.25 22.69
C GLY A 186 1.34 13.86 22.30
N GLY A 187 1.43 13.53 21.01
CA GLY A 187 1.85 12.22 20.51
C GLY A 187 0.81 11.10 20.69
N LYS A 188 -0.30 11.37 21.36
CA LYS A 188 -1.41 10.42 21.55
C LYS A 188 -2.15 10.21 20.21
N PRO A 189 -2.45 8.95 19.84
CA PRO A 189 -3.23 8.67 18.64
C PRO A 189 -4.68 9.09 18.85
N LEU A 190 -5.19 9.90 17.94
CA LEU A 190 -6.58 10.34 17.86
C LEU A 190 -7.43 9.30 17.12
N ALA A 191 -6.89 8.81 16.01
CA ALA A 191 -7.49 7.80 15.16
C ALA A 191 -6.37 6.99 14.47
N VAL A 192 -6.71 5.79 14.04
CA VAL A 192 -5.84 4.95 13.21
C VAL A 192 -6.69 4.45 12.05
N LEU A 193 -6.18 4.54 10.84
CA LEU A 193 -6.78 3.93 9.66
C LEU A 193 -5.91 2.75 9.23
N CYS A 194 -6.49 1.56 9.21
CA CYS A 194 -5.88 0.35 8.67
C CYS A 194 -6.49 0.08 7.30
N LEU A 195 -5.68 0.27 6.25
CA LEU A 195 -6.07 0.02 4.88
C LEU A 195 -5.68 -1.41 4.51
N THR A 196 -6.66 -2.22 4.10
CA THR A 196 -6.44 -3.52 3.47
C THR A 196 -6.55 -3.32 1.96
N VAL A 197 -5.47 -3.62 1.25
CA VAL A 197 -5.38 -3.44 -0.20
C VAL A 197 -5.47 -4.81 -0.85
N GLU A 198 -6.54 -5.03 -1.60
CA GLU A 198 -6.76 -6.24 -2.37
C GLU A 198 -6.47 -5.95 -3.85
N THR A 199 -5.39 -6.54 -4.37
CA THR A 199 -4.99 -6.31 -5.76
C THR A 199 -5.85 -7.14 -6.71
N GLN A 200 -6.48 -6.47 -7.66
CA GLN A 200 -7.26 -7.10 -8.72
C GLN A 200 -6.39 -7.36 -9.96
N PRO A 201 -6.72 -8.36 -10.78
CA PRO A 201 -6.05 -8.57 -12.06
C PRO A 201 -6.24 -7.33 -12.95
N HIS A 202 -5.16 -6.90 -13.61
CA HIS A 202 -5.23 -5.83 -14.59
C HIS A 202 -5.51 -6.40 -15.98
N VAL A 203 -6.14 -5.59 -16.83
CA VAL A 203 -6.32 -5.90 -18.25
C VAL A 203 -5.06 -5.47 -18.99
N VAL A 204 -4.59 -6.29 -19.93
CA VAL A 204 -3.48 -5.98 -20.83
C VAL A 204 -4.07 -5.73 -22.22
N ASP A 205 -3.90 -4.52 -22.73
CA ASP A 205 -4.40 -4.12 -24.04
C ASP A 205 -3.50 -4.60 -25.17
N GLN A 206 -2.18 -4.58 -24.95
CA GLN A 206 -1.18 -4.96 -25.94
C GLN A 206 -0.03 -5.74 -25.32
N VAL A 207 0.42 -6.78 -26.01
CA VAL A 207 1.59 -7.57 -25.62
C VAL A 207 2.64 -7.43 -26.70
N PHE A 208 3.82 -6.96 -26.33
CA PHE A 208 4.98 -6.95 -27.21
C PHE A 208 5.86 -8.18 -26.94
N ARG A 209 6.67 -8.59 -27.92
CA ARG A 209 7.73 -9.61 -27.75
C ARG A 209 8.95 -9.15 -28.54
N PHE A 210 10.10 -9.08 -27.88
CA PHE A 210 11.32 -8.51 -28.45
C PHE A 210 12.50 -9.39 -28.08
N TYR A 211 13.15 -9.96 -29.10
CA TYR A 211 14.41 -10.67 -28.96
C TYR A 211 15.56 -9.67 -29.13
N HIS A 212 16.45 -9.59 -28.14
CA HIS A 212 17.57 -8.64 -28.13
C HIS A 212 18.87 -9.29 -27.66
N PRO A 213 20.04 -8.89 -28.20
CA PRO A 213 21.33 -9.41 -27.73
C PRO A 213 21.56 -9.17 -26.24
N GLU A 214 22.23 -10.11 -25.57
CA GLU A 214 22.59 -9.99 -24.16
C GLU A 214 23.48 -8.77 -23.88
N LEU A 215 23.40 -8.25 -22.66
CA LEU A 215 24.23 -7.12 -22.19
C LEU A 215 24.11 -5.84 -23.03
N THR A 216 22.99 -5.66 -23.74
CA THR A 216 22.71 -4.46 -24.56
C THR A 216 21.37 -3.80 -24.22
N PHE A 217 21.17 -2.59 -24.73
CA PHE A 217 19.96 -1.81 -24.48
C PHE A 217 18.97 -1.94 -25.65
N LEU A 218 17.82 -2.54 -25.38
CA LEU A 218 16.70 -2.50 -26.31
C LEU A 218 16.12 -1.09 -26.31
N LYS A 219 16.08 -0.44 -27.48
CA LYS A 219 15.41 0.84 -27.70
C LYS A 219 14.27 0.63 -28.68
N LYS A 220 13.04 0.92 -28.27
CA LYS A 220 11.84 0.79 -29.11
C LYS A 220 11.00 2.04 -29.03
N ALA A 221 10.52 2.50 -30.18
CA ALA A 221 9.44 3.49 -30.27
C ALA A 221 8.16 2.76 -30.70
N THR A 222 7.10 2.92 -29.92
CA THR A 222 5.77 2.38 -30.23
C THR A 222 4.81 3.54 -30.41
N ARG A 223 4.18 3.61 -31.58
CA ARG A 223 3.22 4.66 -31.92
C ARG A 223 1.87 4.43 -31.24
N LEU A 224 1.36 5.46 -30.59
CA LEU A 224 0.04 5.47 -29.99
C LEU A 224 -1.04 5.64 -31.07
N PRO A 225 -2.22 5.02 -30.90
CA PRO A 225 -3.36 5.31 -31.76
C PRO A 225 -3.76 6.79 -31.66
N PRO A 226 -4.43 7.36 -32.68
CA PRO A 226 -5.00 8.70 -32.57
C PRO A 226 -5.89 8.83 -31.33
N TRP A 227 -5.70 9.88 -30.52
CA TRP A 227 -6.42 10.09 -29.25
C TRP A 227 -7.94 10.05 -29.37
N HIS A 228 -8.47 10.56 -30.48
CA HIS A 228 -9.90 10.56 -30.78
C HIS A 228 -10.50 9.15 -30.98
N THR A 229 -9.67 8.12 -31.07
CA THR A 229 -10.08 6.72 -31.25
C THR A 229 -9.86 5.86 -30.01
N LEU A 230 -9.30 6.41 -28.92
CA LEU A 230 -9.06 5.67 -27.70
C LEU A 230 -10.33 5.59 -26.81
N PRO A 231 -10.72 4.39 -26.35
CA PRO A 231 -11.80 4.24 -25.38
C PRO A 231 -11.50 5.03 -24.10
N GLY A 232 -12.47 5.81 -23.61
CA GLY A 232 -12.33 6.56 -22.34
C GLY A 232 -11.56 7.88 -22.43
N ALA A 233 -11.15 8.33 -23.62
CA ALA A 233 -10.58 9.66 -23.78
C ALA A 233 -11.63 10.74 -23.44
N PRO A 234 -11.33 11.69 -22.53
CA PRO A 234 -12.24 12.79 -22.28
C PRO A 234 -12.45 13.55 -23.59
N VAL A 235 -13.69 13.92 -23.89
CA VAL A 235 -14.01 14.80 -25.02
C VAL A 235 -13.38 16.16 -24.71
N GLY A 236 -12.13 16.32 -25.14
CA GLY A 236 -11.36 17.53 -24.92
C GLY A 236 -12.07 18.74 -25.51
N ARG A 237 -11.83 19.91 -24.92
CA ARG A 237 -12.22 21.17 -25.54
C ARG A 237 -11.58 21.23 -26.94
N PRO A 238 -12.30 21.71 -27.96
CA PRO A 238 -11.75 21.78 -29.31
C PRO A 238 -10.46 22.62 -29.31
N GLY A 239 -9.33 21.99 -29.67
CA GLY A 239 -8.05 22.67 -29.90
C GLY A 239 -6.89 22.33 -28.95
N GLU A 240 -7.07 21.49 -27.92
CA GLU A 240 -5.98 21.10 -27.01
C GLU A 240 -5.98 19.58 -26.80
N GLU A 241 -4.92 18.88 -27.23
CA GLU A 241 -4.77 17.44 -26.98
C GLU A 241 -4.37 17.20 -25.51
N PRO A 242 -4.98 16.23 -24.83
CA PRO A 242 -4.66 15.95 -23.43
C PRO A 242 -3.17 15.58 -23.25
N PRO A 243 -2.55 15.94 -22.11
CA PRO A 243 -1.18 15.54 -21.81
C PRO A 243 -1.12 14.02 -21.64
N VAL A 244 -0.03 13.42 -22.11
CA VAL A 244 0.14 11.96 -22.06
C VAL A 244 1.31 11.64 -21.17
N HIS A 245 1.10 10.69 -20.29
CA HIS A 245 2.08 10.27 -19.33
C HIS A 245 2.25 8.76 -19.40
N VAL A 246 3.48 8.30 -19.19
CA VAL A 246 3.81 6.87 -19.23
C VAL A 246 4.52 6.51 -17.93
N ARG A 247 4.17 5.35 -17.37
CA ARG A 247 4.82 4.74 -16.22
C ARG A 247 5.17 3.30 -16.52
N CYS A 248 6.21 2.79 -15.88
CA CYS A 248 6.61 1.39 -15.98
C CYS A 248 6.59 0.73 -14.60
N SER A 249 6.25 -0.55 -14.54
CA SER A 249 6.31 -1.35 -13.32
C SER A 249 7.75 -1.65 -12.87
N ASP A 250 8.70 -1.73 -13.81
CA ASP A 250 10.12 -1.94 -13.52
C ASP A 250 10.84 -0.58 -13.45
N PRO A 251 11.44 -0.21 -12.30
CA PRO A 251 12.17 1.04 -12.15
C PRO A 251 13.44 1.11 -13.02
N ASN A 252 13.93 -0.01 -13.54
CA ASN A 252 15.11 -0.06 -14.42
C ASN A 252 14.77 0.20 -15.90
N VAL A 253 13.47 0.24 -16.24
CA VAL A 253 13.00 0.51 -17.60
C VAL A 253 12.67 1.99 -17.73
N ILE A 254 13.33 2.66 -18.67
CA ILE A 254 13.04 4.05 -18.98
C ILE A 254 11.91 4.07 -20.01
N CYS A 255 10.82 4.75 -19.67
CA CYS A 255 9.68 5.00 -20.56
C CYS A 255 9.44 6.51 -20.65
N GLU A 256 9.41 7.02 -21.88
CA GLU A 256 9.24 8.44 -22.16
C GLU A 256 8.25 8.64 -23.31
N THR A 257 7.52 9.75 -23.28
CA THR A 257 6.68 10.19 -24.38
C THR A 257 7.01 11.65 -24.68
N GLN A 258 7.05 11.99 -25.97
CA GLN A 258 7.31 13.37 -26.39
C GLN A 258 5.97 14.10 -26.56
N ASN A 259 5.92 15.33 -26.02
CA ASN A 259 4.85 16.26 -26.34
C ASN A 259 5.10 16.77 -27.77
N VAL A 260 4.39 16.19 -28.72
CA VAL A 260 4.41 16.60 -30.13
C VAL A 260 3.33 17.63 -30.41
N SER A 261 3.49 18.33 -31.54
CA SER A 261 2.56 19.36 -31.97
C SER A 261 1.21 18.77 -32.39
N LEU A 262 0.18 19.62 -32.45
CA LEU A 262 -1.20 19.20 -32.67
C LEU A 262 -1.34 18.36 -33.96
N GLY A 263 -1.86 17.13 -33.86
CA GLY A 263 -2.07 16.24 -35.01
C GLY A 263 -0.89 15.35 -35.41
N GLU A 264 0.27 15.47 -34.75
CA GLU A 264 1.38 14.53 -34.96
C GLU A 264 1.17 13.24 -34.13
N PRO A 265 1.52 12.07 -34.70
CA PRO A 265 1.42 10.81 -33.97
C PRO A 265 2.39 10.81 -32.77
N ARG A 266 1.86 10.46 -31.59
CA ARG A 266 2.66 10.33 -30.37
C ARG A 266 3.31 8.97 -30.30
N ASP A 267 4.60 8.93 -30.03
CA ASP A 267 5.34 7.68 -29.82
C ASP A 267 5.75 7.55 -28.34
N VAL A 268 5.69 6.33 -27.82
CA VAL A 268 6.24 5.94 -26.52
C VAL A 268 7.60 5.30 -26.75
N PHE A 269 8.64 5.90 -26.18
CA PHE A 269 10.00 5.41 -26.22
C PHE A 269 10.27 4.53 -25.01
N LEU A 270 10.75 3.31 -25.27
CA LEU A 270 11.14 2.34 -24.27
C LEU A 270 12.63 2.06 -24.40
N LYS A 271 13.35 2.16 -23.28
CA LYS A 271 14.75 1.76 -23.16
C LYS A 271 14.89 0.75 -22.01
N VAL A 272 15.25 -0.47 -22.35
CA VAL A 272 15.34 -1.61 -21.43
C VAL A 272 16.77 -2.16 -21.45
N ALA A 273 17.35 -2.40 -20.28
CA ALA A 273 18.65 -3.08 -20.16
C ALA A 273 18.45 -4.59 -20.19
N SER A 274 19.07 -5.27 -21.17
CA SER A 274 19.07 -6.73 -21.28
C SER A 274 20.27 -7.27 -20.50
N GLY A 275 20.07 -8.24 -19.60
CA GLY A 275 21.18 -8.87 -18.88
C GLY A 275 21.74 -10.10 -19.63
N PRO A 276 22.38 -11.04 -18.93
CA PRO A 276 23.07 -12.17 -19.54
C PRO A 276 22.08 -13.22 -20.05
N SER A 277 22.39 -13.89 -21.15
CA SER A 277 21.57 -14.99 -21.65
C SER A 277 21.68 -16.23 -20.74
N PRO A 278 20.58 -16.97 -20.47
CA PRO A 278 19.19 -16.71 -20.86
C PRO A 278 18.39 -16.01 -19.74
N GLU A 279 18.24 -14.68 -19.80
CA GLU A 279 17.42 -13.90 -18.86
C GLU A 279 16.09 -13.47 -19.49
N SER A 280 15.00 -13.60 -18.71
CA SER A 280 13.64 -13.16 -19.02
C SER A 280 13.22 -11.98 -18.17
N LYS A 281 12.69 -10.90 -18.76
CA LYS A 281 12.15 -9.75 -18.00
C LYS A 281 10.74 -9.39 -18.41
N ASP A 282 9.79 -9.56 -17.49
CA ASP A 282 8.41 -9.12 -17.67
C ASP A 282 8.19 -7.79 -16.96
N PHE A 283 7.65 -6.81 -17.68
CA PHE A 283 7.26 -5.52 -17.12
C PHE A 283 6.00 -5.00 -17.80
N PHE A 284 5.34 -4.04 -17.16
CA PHE A 284 4.12 -3.41 -17.65
C PHE A 284 4.36 -1.93 -17.86
N VAL A 285 3.93 -1.43 -19.02
CA VAL A 285 3.95 -0.01 -19.37
C VAL A 285 2.52 0.49 -19.33
N THR A 286 2.27 1.52 -18.55
CA THR A 286 0.94 2.09 -18.35
C THR A 286 0.90 3.50 -18.93
N VAL A 287 -0.07 3.76 -19.80
CA VAL A 287 -0.26 5.02 -20.51
C VAL A 287 -1.49 5.73 -19.97
N TYR A 288 -1.34 7.01 -19.63
CA TYR A 288 -2.38 7.88 -19.09
C TYR A 288 -2.62 9.05 -20.03
N ALA A 289 -3.88 9.48 -20.13
CA ALA A 289 -4.29 10.69 -20.84
C ALA A 289 -4.79 11.80 -19.88
N ASP A 290 -4.59 11.62 -18.58
CA ASP A 290 -4.97 12.58 -17.57
C ASP A 290 -3.74 13.07 -16.79
N ARG A 291 -3.80 14.30 -16.29
CA ARG A 291 -2.69 14.95 -15.58
C ARG A 291 -2.39 14.29 -14.22
N TRP A 292 -3.35 13.58 -13.64
CA TRP A 292 -3.29 13.05 -12.27
C TRP A 292 -2.94 11.55 -12.23
N LEU A 293 -2.71 10.94 -13.39
CA LEU A 293 -2.44 9.51 -13.57
C LEU A 293 -3.54 8.65 -12.92
N ALA A 294 -4.79 9.06 -13.06
CA ALA A 294 -5.90 8.48 -12.34
C ALA A 294 -6.31 7.12 -12.90
N THR A 295 -6.51 7.04 -14.21
CA THR A 295 -6.98 5.81 -14.85
C THR A 295 -6.16 5.55 -16.11
N PRO A 296 -5.58 4.34 -16.24
CA PRO A 296 -4.83 4.00 -17.44
C PRO A 296 -5.77 3.93 -18.66
N VAL A 297 -5.32 4.51 -19.77
CA VAL A 297 -6.00 4.40 -21.07
C VAL A 297 -5.52 3.16 -21.81
N GLN A 298 -4.24 2.82 -21.63
CA GLN A 298 -3.67 1.57 -22.14
C GLN A 298 -2.66 0.98 -21.16
N VAL A 299 -2.69 -0.34 -21.03
CA VAL A 299 -1.71 -1.14 -20.31
C VAL A 299 -1.06 -2.09 -21.30
N TRP A 300 0.25 -1.97 -21.45
CA TRP A 300 1.04 -2.84 -22.30
C TRP A 300 1.85 -3.78 -21.45
N GLN A 301 1.85 -5.04 -21.81
CA GLN A 301 2.85 -5.97 -21.32
C GLN A 301 4.07 -5.84 -22.23
N GLY A 302 5.18 -5.42 -21.61
CA GLY A 302 6.49 -5.46 -22.20
C GLY A 302 6.86 -6.88 -22.63
N PRO A 303 7.82 -7.03 -23.54
CA PRO A 303 8.29 -8.34 -23.98
C PRO A 303 8.61 -9.26 -22.81
N PRO A 304 7.94 -10.41 -22.64
CA PRO A 304 8.68 -11.57 -22.18
C PRO A 304 9.82 -11.82 -23.19
N PRO A 305 10.97 -12.36 -22.76
CA PRO A 305 12.08 -12.62 -23.69
C PRO A 305 11.66 -13.52 -24.86
#